data_AF-A0A353ZRE9-F1
#
_entry.id   AF-A0A353ZRE9-F1
#
_cell.length_a   1.000
_cell.length_b   1.000
_cell.length_c   1.000
_cell.angle_alpha   90.00
_cell.angle_beta   90.00
_cell.angle_gamma   90.00
#
_symmetry.space_group_name_H-M   'P 1'
#
loop_
_entity.id
_entity.type
_entity.pdbx_description
1 polymer ?
#
loop_
_entity_poly.entity_id
_entity_poly.type
_entity_poly.pdbx_seq_one_letter_code
_entity_poly.pdbx_strand_id
1 'polypeptide(L)'
;ELESLQRSLASDAEAWAGEFGTAKDVSGLSAERNIFRYRALPVTVRLSEGAPLAHLARTVAAGVLAGSALTVSAAVELPAQLGAVLTGLDITVTVESDAGWLASAARLASAGKLSGARIRLIGGDPTALAEATDGRPDLAIYAHPVTEAGRVELLPFLHEQAISITAHRFGTANHLSDALI
;
A
#
# COMPACT_ATOMS: atom_id res chain seq x y z
N GLU A 1 16.08 8.23 -14.70
CA GLU A 1 14.75 7.93 -14.12
C GLU A 1 14.11 6.66 -14.69
N LEU A 2 14.01 6.51 -16.02
CA LEU A 2 13.37 5.32 -16.62
C LEU A 2 14.00 3.98 -16.22
N GLU A 3 15.33 3.88 -16.20
CA GLU A 3 16.03 2.65 -15.78
C GLU A 3 15.76 2.29 -14.31
N SER A 4 15.70 3.29 -13.43
CA SER A 4 15.37 3.11 -12.01
C SER A 4 13.94 2.60 -11.84
N LEU A 5 13.01 3.14 -12.61
CA LEU A 5 11.63 2.66 -12.63
C LEU A 5 11.55 1.21 -13.12
N GLN A 6 12.26 0.85 -14.20
CA GLN A 6 12.29 -0.53 -14.70
C GLN A 6 12.84 -1.52 -13.66
N ARG A 7 13.93 -1.17 -12.97
CA ARG A 7 14.47 -1.99 -11.87
C ARG A 7 13.48 -2.13 -10.72
N SER A 8 12.77 -1.05 -10.38
CA SER A 8 11.73 -1.07 -9.35
C SER A 8 10.61 -2.03 -9.72
N LEU A 9 10.11 -1.98 -10.95
CA LEU A 9 9.04 -2.88 -11.42
C LEU A 9 9.48 -4.35 -11.42
N ALA A 10 10.73 -4.63 -11.82
CA ALA A 10 11.29 -5.97 -11.75
C ALA A 10 11.41 -6.47 -10.31
N SER A 11 11.88 -5.62 -9.39
CA SER A 11 11.98 -5.94 -7.96
C SER A 11 10.61 -6.15 -7.31
N ASP A 12 9.62 -5.33 -7.68
CA ASP A 12 8.23 -5.47 -7.24
C ASP A 12 7.66 -6.83 -7.68
N ALA A 13 7.87 -7.21 -8.95
CA ALA A 13 7.42 -8.50 -9.49
C ALA A 13 8.09 -9.70 -8.80
N GLU A 14 9.40 -9.63 -8.54
CA GLU A 14 10.14 -10.67 -7.81
C GLU A 14 9.63 -10.83 -6.38
N ALA A 15 9.46 -9.72 -5.65
CA ALA A 15 8.95 -9.72 -4.29
C ALA A 15 7.50 -10.23 -4.22
N TRP A 16 6.69 -9.92 -5.23
CA TRP A 16 5.33 -10.44 -5.32
C TRP A 16 5.30 -11.95 -5.55
N ALA A 17 6.09 -12.45 -6.50
CA ALA A 17 6.15 -13.88 -6.80
C ALA A 17 6.73 -14.71 -5.65
N GLY A 18 7.74 -14.18 -4.94
CA GLY A 18 8.45 -14.90 -3.90
C GLY A 18 7.85 -14.78 -2.49
N GLU A 19 7.12 -13.70 -2.20
CA GLU A 19 6.64 -13.39 -0.85
C GLU A 19 5.17 -12.98 -0.84
N PHE A 20 4.85 -11.79 -1.38
CA PHE A 20 3.61 -11.11 -1.05
C PHE A 20 2.37 -11.68 -1.75
N GLY A 21 2.55 -12.25 -2.95
CA GLY A 21 1.47 -12.85 -3.73
C GLY A 21 1.17 -14.31 -3.37
N THR A 22 1.82 -14.85 -2.34
CA THR A 22 1.70 -16.27 -1.95
C THR A 22 1.20 -16.42 -0.51
N ALA A 23 0.36 -17.41 -0.26
CA ALA A 23 0.02 -17.85 1.08
C ALA A 23 1.01 -18.94 1.51
N LYS A 24 1.50 -18.89 2.75
CA LYS A 24 2.54 -19.82 3.24
C LYS A 24 2.16 -20.42 4.58
N ASP A 25 2.22 -21.75 4.68
CA ASP A 25 2.25 -22.46 5.96
C ASP A 25 3.67 -22.97 6.21
N VAL A 26 4.42 -22.25 7.05
CA VAL A 26 5.80 -22.61 7.39
C VAL A 26 5.89 -23.62 8.54
N SER A 27 4.77 -23.89 9.22
CA SER A 27 4.74 -24.78 10.38
C SER A 27 4.59 -26.25 9.97
N GLY A 28 3.82 -26.52 8.90
CA GLY A 28 3.64 -27.86 8.36
C GLY A 28 3.00 -28.85 9.34
N LEU A 29 2.19 -28.38 10.28
CA LEU A 29 1.56 -29.24 11.28
C LEU A 29 0.49 -30.13 10.64
N SER A 30 0.35 -31.37 11.12
CA SER A 30 -0.68 -32.29 10.63
C SER A 30 -2.08 -31.94 11.19
N ALA A 31 -2.13 -31.42 12.41
CA ALA A 31 -3.35 -31.15 13.17
C ALA A 31 -3.93 -29.75 12.95
N GLU A 32 -3.17 -28.84 12.37
CA GLU A 32 -3.56 -27.44 12.17
C GLU A 32 -2.87 -26.87 10.92
N ARG A 33 -3.56 -26.01 10.19
CA ARG A 33 -2.99 -25.19 9.11
C ARG A 33 -2.77 -23.80 9.63
N ASN A 34 -1.54 -23.29 9.55
CA ASN A 34 -1.15 -21.97 10.00
C ASN A 34 -0.64 -21.14 8.83
N ILE A 35 -1.59 -20.55 8.11
CA ILE A 35 -1.35 -19.84 6.87
C ILE A 35 -1.06 -18.38 7.18
N PHE A 36 0.07 -17.90 6.67
CA PHE A 36 0.42 -16.49 6.63
C PHE A 36 0.26 -15.96 5.19
N ARG A 37 -0.44 -14.83 5.04
CA ARG A 37 -0.64 -14.19 3.73
C ARG A 37 -0.73 -12.67 3.86
N TYR A 38 -0.70 -12.00 2.71
CA TYR A 38 -0.88 -10.55 2.62
C TYR A 38 -2.24 -10.20 1.97
N ARG A 39 -2.86 -9.11 2.42
CA ARG A 39 -4.12 -8.57 1.88
C ARG A 39 -3.94 -7.11 1.52
N ALA A 40 -4.44 -6.72 0.35
CA ALA A 40 -4.46 -5.33 -0.07
C ALA A 40 -5.33 -4.46 0.84
N LEU A 41 -4.91 -3.21 1.03
CA LEU A 41 -5.68 -2.17 1.73
C LEU A 41 -5.84 -0.92 0.86
N PRO A 42 -6.88 -0.11 1.07
CA PRO A 42 -6.97 1.22 0.47
C PRO A 42 -5.83 2.13 0.95
N VAL A 43 -5.19 2.84 0.03
CA VAL A 43 -4.08 3.76 0.34
C VAL A 43 -4.23 5.05 -0.44
N THR A 44 -4.03 6.18 0.24
CA THR A 44 -3.86 7.48 -0.43
C THR A 44 -2.37 7.75 -0.65
N VAL A 45 -1.97 8.00 -1.88
CA VAL A 45 -0.60 8.39 -2.25
C VAL A 45 -0.56 9.91 -2.41
N ARG A 46 0.28 10.58 -1.62
CA ARG A 46 0.52 12.02 -1.74
C ARG A 46 1.89 12.27 -2.34
N LEU A 47 1.95 12.99 -3.46
CA LEU A 47 3.18 13.59 -3.99
C LEU A 47 3.27 15.04 -3.54
N SER A 48 4.22 15.35 -2.67
CA SER A 48 4.44 16.70 -2.13
C SER A 48 5.20 17.62 -3.10
N GLU A 49 5.21 18.92 -2.80
CA GLU A 49 5.91 19.92 -3.60
C GLU A 49 7.41 19.60 -3.69
N GLY A 50 7.98 19.76 -4.89
CA GLY A 50 9.39 19.47 -5.16
C GLY A 50 9.76 17.98 -5.25
N ALA A 51 8.85 17.05 -4.94
CA ALA A 51 9.10 15.63 -5.13
C ALA A 51 9.01 15.22 -6.61
N PRO A 52 9.88 14.33 -7.09
CA PRO A 52 9.94 13.97 -8.51
C PRO A 52 8.78 13.06 -8.93
N LEU A 53 8.20 13.31 -10.11
CA LEU A 53 7.10 12.52 -10.66
C LEU A 53 7.43 11.04 -10.84
N ALA A 54 8.71 10.69 -11.08
CA ALA A 54 9.15 9.30 -11.15
C ALA A 54 8.88 8.53 -9.85
N HIS A 55 8.96 9.19 -8.69
CA HIS A 55 8.62 8.59 -7.41
C HIS A 55 7.13 8.27 -7.31
N LEU A 56 6.26 9.17 -7.78
CA LEU A 56 4.82 8.90 -7.85
C LEU A 56 4.53 7.69 -8.75
N ALA A 57 5.10 7.68 -9.96
CA ALA A 57 4.90 6.58 -10.90
C ALA A 57 5.35 5.23 -10.30
N ARG A 58 6.53 5.20 -9.66
CA ARG A 58 7.05 4.01 -8.97
C ARG A 58 6.13 3.55 -7.84
N THR A 59 5.69 4.46 -6.99
CA THR A 59 4.91 4.12 -5.79
C THR A 59 3.51 3.67 -6.18
N VAL A 60 2.89 4.30 -7.17
CA VAL A 60 1.60 3.86 -7.71
C VAL A 60 1.73 2.47 -8.35
N ALA A 61 2.81 2.20 -9.09
CA ALA A 61 3.00 0.87 -9.69
C ALA A 61 3.04 -0.26 -8.64
N ALA A 62 3.70 -0.05 -7.49
CA ALA A 62 3.64 -1.00 -6.38
C ALA A 62 2.23 -1.19 -5.83
N GLY A 63 1.48 -0.10 -5.61
CA GLY A 63 0.10 -0.18 -5.13
C GLY A 63 -0.84 -0.89 -6.10
N VAL A 64 -0.66 -0.69 -7.42
CA VAL A 64 -1.39 -1.39 -8.48
C VAL A 64 -1.05 -2.88 -8.47
N LEU A 65 0.23 -3.25 -8.39
CA LEU A 65 0.64 -4.66 -8.29
C LEU A 65 0.05 -5.33 -7.05
N ALA A 66 0.04 -4.62 -5.92
CA ALA A 66 -0.55 -5.12 -4.67
C ALA A 66 -2.07 -5.31 -4.75
N GLY A 67 -2.75 -4.76 -5.76
CA GLY A 67 -4.21 -4.78 -5.88
C GLY A 67 -4.91 -3.83 -4.91
N SER A 68 -4.20 -2.80 -4.43
CA SER A 68 -4.76 -1.81 -3.52
C SER A 68 -5.70 -0.84 -4.23
N ALA A 69 -6.79 -0.44 -3.56
CA ALA A 69 -7.58 0.70 -3.98
C ALA A 69 -6.79 1.99 -3.71
N LEU A 70 -6.48 2.74 -4.76
CA LEU A 70 -5.63 3.93 -4.66
C LEU A 70 -6.41 5.22 -4.89
N THR A 71 -6.04 6.25 -4.12
CA THR A 71 -6.28 7.65 -4.48
C THR A 71 -4.96 8.39 -4.53
N VAL A 72 -4.85 9.37 -5.41
CA VAL A 72 -3.63 10.18 -5.57
C VAL A 72 -3.95 11.65 -5.31
N SER A 73 -3.12 12.28 -4.49
CA SER A 73 -3.04 13.74 -4.37
C SER A 73 -1.65 14.17 -4.85
N ALA A 74 -1.57 15.18 -5.72
CA ALA A 74 -0.31 15.66 -6.27
C ALA A 74 -0.19 17.18 -6.16
N ALA A 75 1.01 17.64 -5.78
CA ALA A 75 1.37 19.06 -5.73
C ALA A 75 1.43 19.75 -7.09
N VAL A 76 1.53 18.97 -8.16
CA VAL A 76 1.75 19.45 -9.52
C VAL A 76 0.77 18.77 -10.47
N GLU A 77 0.43 19.48 -11.54
CA GLU A 77 -0.35 18.90 -12.63
C GLU A 77 0.40 17.71 -13.24
N LEU A 78 -0.30 16.59 -13.43
CA LEU A 78 0.31 15.40 -13.99
C LEU A 78 0.46 15.53 -15.52
N PRO A 79 1.54 15.02 -16.11
CA PRO A 79 1.63 14.87 -17.56
C PRO A 79 0.42 14.10 -18.09
N ALA A 80 -0.14 14.53 -19.23
CA ALA A 80 -1.39 13.98 -19.77
C ALA A 80 -1.37 12.46 -19.91
N GLN A 81 -0.23 11.87 -20.30
CA GLN A 81 -0.08 10.42 -20.42
C GLN A 81 -0.16 9.72 -19.07
N LEU A 82 0.46 10.28 -18.02
CA LEU A 82 0.39 9.72 -16.67
C LEU A 82 -1.03 9.86 -16.12
N GLY A 83 -1.66 11.03 -16.28
CA GLY A 83 -3.05 11.24 -15.89
C GLY A 83 -4.00 10.23 -16.55
N ALA A 84 -3.87 10.03 -17.87
CA ALA A 84 -4.68 9.07 -18.61
C ALA A 84 -4.50 7.63 -18.12
N VAL A 85 -3.27 7.20 -17.80
CA VAL A 85 -3.00 5.88 -17.23
C VAL A 85 -3.67 5.72 -15.87
N LEU A 86 -3.54 6.71 -14.98
CA LEU A 86 -4.17 6.65 -13.65
C LEU A 86 -5.70 6.60 -13.74
N THR A 87 -6.30 7.42 -14.61
CA THR A 87 -7.75 7.37 -14.86
C THR A 87 -8.18 6.02 -15.44
N GLY A 88 -7.42 5.44 -16.36
CA GLY A 88 -7.70 4.11 -16.92
C GLY A 88 -7.59 2.96 -15.91
N LEU A 89 -6.97 3.20 -14.75
CA LEU A 89 -6.88 2.28 -13.61
C LEU A 89 -7.91 2.61 -12.51
N ASP A 90 -8.89 3.47 -12.79
CA ASP A 90 -9.90 3.97 -11.83
C ASP A 90 -9.30 4.67 -10.60
N ILE A 91 -8.10 5.26 -10.75
CA ILE A 91 -7.43 6.01 -9.68
C ILE A 91 -7.84 7.47 -9.75
N THR A 92 -8.55 7.95 -8.73
CA THR A 92 -8.89 9.38 -8.59
C THR A 92 -7.63 10.19 -8.29
N VAL A 93 -7.38 11.24 -9.07
CA VAL A 93 -6.27 12.18 -8.88
C VAL A 93 -6.82 13.56 -8.50
N THR A 94 -6.30 14.13 -7.43
CA THR A 94 -6.54 15.53 -7.02
C THR A 94 -5.24 16.32 -7.13
N VAL A 95 -5.27 17.48 -7.78
CA VAL A 95 -4.13 18.41 -7.83
C VAL A 95 -4.35 19.50 -6.79
N GLU A 96 -3.44 19.60 -5.83
CA GLU A 96 -3.51 20.56 -4.73
C GLU A 96 -2.12 20.81 -4.12
N SER A 97 -1.86 22.04 -3.70
CA SER A 97 -0.62 22.41 -2.99
C SER A 97 -0.45 21.66 -1.68
N ASP A 98 0.75 21.67 -1.10
CA ASP A 98 0.97 21.01 0.20
C ASP A 98 0.09 21.62 1.31
N ALA A 99 -0.07 22.94 1.32
CA ALA A 99 -0.98 23.61 2.25
C ALA A 99 -2.45 23.21 2.03
N GLY A 100 -2.88 23.10 0.76
CA GLY A 100 -4.23 22.64 0.42
C GLY A 100 -4.50 21.21 0.86
N TRP A 101 -3.53 20.32 0.63
CA TRP A 101 -3.57 18.93 1.06
C TRP A 101 -3.68 18.80 2.58
N LEU A 102 -2.85 19.52 3.34
CA LEU A 102 -2.90 19.48 4.81
C LEU A 102 -4.26 19.97 5.34
N ALA A 103 -4.81 21.04 4.77
CA ALA A 103 -6.16 21.51 5.12
C ALA A 103 -7.24 20.48 4.76
N SER A 104 -7.08 19.75 3.66
CA SER A 104 -7.97 18.65 3.27
C SER A 104 -7.89 17.47 4.23
N ALA A 105 -6.68 17.05 4.59
CA ALA A 105 -6.42 15.99 5.56
C ALA A 105 -7.03 16.34 6.93
N ALA A 106 -6.87 17.57 7.40
CA ALA A 106 -7.50 18.05 8.65
C ALA A 106 -9.04 17.96 8.60
N ARG A 107 -9.64 18.34 7.47
CA ARG A 107 -11.10 18.23 7.26
C ARG A 107 -11.57 16.77 7.24
N LEU A 108 -10.83 15.88 6.58
CA LEU A 108 -11.15 14.46 6.54
C LEU A 108 -10.98 13.81 7.93
N ALA A 109 -9.94 14.19 8.67
CA ALA A 109 -9.67 13.73 10.03
C ALA A 109 -10.80 14.12 11.00
N SER A 110 -11.20 15.39 11.01
CA SER A 110 -12.30 15.91 11.84
C SER A 110 -13.65 15.30 11.46
N ALA A 111 -13.85 14.94 10.20
CA ALA A 111 -15.03 14.20 9.73
C ALA A 111 -14.97 12.68 9.99
N GLY A 112 -13.92 12.17 10.64
CA GLY A 112 -13.73 10.74 10.91
C GLY A 112 -13.43 9.87 9.69
N LYS A 113 -13.17 10.46 8.52
CA LYS A 113 -12.98 9.77 7.24
C LYS A 113 -11.57 9.18 7.05
N LEU A 114 -10.66 9.41 7.99
CA LEU A 114 -9.30 8.84 7.99
C LEU A 114 -9.11 7.71 9.00
N SER A 115 -10.17 7.20 9.63
CA SER A 115 -10.04 6.13 10.61
C SER A 115 -9.55 4.83 9.97
N GLY A 116 -8.42 4.29 10.45
CA GLY A 116 -7.78 3.11 9.87
C GLY A 116 -7.14 3.35 8.49
N ALA A 117 -7.02 4.61 8.05
CA ALA A 117 -6.50 4.94 6.74
C ALA A 117 -4.96 4.84 6.69
N ARG A 118 -4.45 4.72 5.48
CA ARG A 118 -3.01 4.74 5.19
C ARG A 118 -2.71 5.83 4.17
N ILE A 119 -1.70 6.65 4.48
CA ILE A 119 -1.15 7.65 3.57
C ILE A 119 0.29 7.29 3.26
N ARG A 120 0.58 7.08 1.98
CA ARG A 120 1.95 7.01 1.47
C ARG A 120 2.36 8.42 1.04
N LEU A 121 3.17 9.08 1.87
CA LEU A 121 3.64 10.44 1.67
C LEU A 121 5.01 10.44 0.97
N ILE A 122 5.07 11.00 -0.24
CA ILE A 122 6.28 11.10 -1.06
C ILE A 122 6.81 12.53 -0.95
N GLY A 123 7.93 12.69 -0.24
CA GLY A 123 8.44 14.00 0.15
C GLY A 123 7.65 14.58 1.32
N GLY A 124 7.57 15.92 1.40
CA GLY A 124 6.79 16.61 2.43
C GLY A 124 7.30 16.42 3.85
N ASP A 125 6.52 16.89 4.82
CA ASP A 125 6.81 16.75 6.25
C ASP A 125 5.76 15.85 6.94
N PRO A 126 6.14 14.63 7.40
CA PRO A 126 5.23 13.77 8.13
C PRO A 126 4.77 14.37 9.47
N THR A 127 5.56 15.26 10.08
CA THR A 127 5.21 15.92 11.34
C THR A 127 4.06 16.89 11.10
N ALA A 128 4.16 17.76 10.10
CA ALA A 128 3.07 18.64 9.70
C ALA A 128 1.78 17.88 9.34
N LEU A 129 1.88 16.72 8.67
CA LEU A 129 0.70 15.89 8.39
C LEU A 129 0.10 15.28 9.66
N ALA A 130 0.93 14.79 10.57
CA ALA A 130 0.48 14.28 11.86
C ALA A 130 -0.23 15.37 12.68
N GLU A 131 0.35 16.57 12.76
CA GLU A 131 -0.24 17.72 13.44
C GLU A 131 -1.56 18.15 12.79
N ALA A 132 -1.61 18.26 11.45
CA ALA A 132 -2.83 18.61 10.72
C ALA A 132 -3.95 17.60 10.93
N THR A 133 -3.62 16.35 11.23
CA THR A 133 -4.58 15.27 11.50
C THR A 133 -4.81 15.02 12.98
N ASP A 134 -4.39 15.94 13.86
CA ASP A 134 -4.53 15.87 15.33
C ASP A 134 -3.84 14.64 15.95
N GLY A 135 -2.71 14.23 15.40
CA GLY A 135 -1.87 13.15 15.92
C GLY A 135 -2.58 11.80 15.97
N ARG A 136 -3.54 11.55 15.08
CA ARG A 136 -4.40 10.36 15.11
C ARG A 136 -3.60 9.06 15.16
N PRO A 137 -3.76 8.23 16.21
CA PRO A 137 -3.04 6.97 16.33
C PRO A 137 -3.55 5.89 15.36
N ASP A 138 -4.73 6.08 14.77
CA ASP A 138 -5.35 5.16 13.82
C ASP A 138 -5.11 5.53 12.34
N LEU A 139 -4.24 6.52 12.08
CA LEU A 139 -3.78 6.91 10.74
C LEU A 139 -2.31 6.51 10.56
N ALA A 140 -2.02 5.65 9.59
CA ALA A 140 -0.65 5.28 9.28
C ALA A 140 -0.07 6.23 8.21
N ILE A 141 1.00 6.95 8.56
CA ILE A 141 1.76 7.83 7.65
C ILE A 141 3.07 7.14 7.26
N TYR A 142 3.16 6.70 6.00
CA TYR A 142 4.37 6.12 5.43
C TYR A 142 5.15 7.19 4.67
N ALA A 143 6.14 7.80 5.32
CA ALA A 143 6.93 8.92 4.79
C ALA A 143 8.41 8.58 4.54
N HIS A 144 8.76 7.29 4.56
CA HIS A 144 10.12 6.87 4.24
C HIS A 144 10.49 7.24 2.79
N PRO A 145 11.79 7.41 2.48
CA PRO A 145 12.24 7.61 1.11
C PRO A 145 11.69 6.52 0.18
N VAL A 146 11.38 6.92 -1.04
CA VAL A 146 10.95 6.01 -2.11
C VAL A 146 12.14 5.15 -2.52
N THR A 147 11.95 3.83 -2.60
CA THR A 147 13.02 2.88 -2.87
C THR A 147 12.73 1.97 -4.07
N GLU A 148 13.76 1.60 -4.83
CA GLU A 148 13.64 0.61 -5.90
C GLU A 148 13.35 -0.81 -5.36
N ALA A 149 13.57 -1.05 -4.07
CA ALA A 149 13.37 -2.36 -3.46
C ALA A 149 11.88 -2.67 -3.24
N GLY A 150 11.32 -3.55 -4.06
CA GLY A 150 9.91 -3.95 -3.94
C GLY A 150 9.55 -4.65 -2.64
N ARG A 151 10.52 -5.36 -2.03
CA ARG A 151 10.35 -5.99 -0.71
C ARG A 151 10.01 -5.00 0.41
N VAL A 152 10.28 -3.71 0.19
CA VAL A 152 10.01 -2.62 1.13
C VAL A 152 8.84 -1.77 0.66
N GLU A 153 8.84 -1.30 -0.58
CA GLU A 153 7.81 -0.35 -1.03
C GLU A 153 6.41 -0.98 -1.20
N LEU A 154 6.29 -2.31 -1.28
CA LEU A 154 4.97 -2.96 -1.31
C LEU A 154 4.25 -2.96 0.06
N LEU A 155 4.99 -2.83 1.17
CA LEU A 155 4.44 -2.97 2.53
C LEU A 155 3.35 -1.95 2.90
N PRO A 156 3.42 -0.66 2.51
CA PRO A 156 2.34 0.30 2.78
C PRO A 156 0.97 -0.13 2.23
N PHE A 157 0.97 -0.91 1.16
CA PHE A 157 -0.22 -1.36 0.44
C PHE A 157 -0.82 -2.67 0.99
N LEU A 158 -0.10 -3.34 1.89
CA LEU A 158 -0.44 -4.68 2.36
C LEU A 158 -0.68 -4.74 3.87
N HIS A 159 -1.60 -5.61 4.26
CA HIS A 159 -1.81 -6.06 5.62
C HIS A 159 -1.41 -7.52 5.73
N GLU A 160 -0.57 -7.84 6.70
CA GLU A 160 -0.29 -9.20 7.09
C GLU A 160 -1.53 -9.84 7.73
N GLN A 161 -1.75 -11.12 7.43
CA GLN A 161 -2.86 -11.89 7.98
C GLN A 161 -2.41 -13.31 8.28
N ALA A 162 -2.64 -13.75 9.52
CA ALA A 162 -2.55 -15.13 9.93
C ALA A 162 -3.95 -15.77 9.92
N ILE A 163 -4.04 -17.00 9.41
CA ILE A 163 -5.24 -17.83 9.41
C ILE A 163 -4.85 -19.17 10.03
N SER A 164 -5.49 -19.49 11.15
CA SER A 164 -5.33 -20.79 11.82
C SER A 164 -6.59 -21.63 11.63
N ILE A 165 -6.42 -22.85 11.12
CA ILE A 165 -7.51 -23.77 10.80
C ILE A 165 -7.19 -25.13 11.41
N THR A 166 -8.05 -25.61 12.30
CA THR A 166 -7.96 -26.98 12.81
C THR A 166 -8.11 -28.00 11.66
N ALA A 167 -7.10 -28.85 11.47
CA ALA A 167 -7.05 -29.87 10.41
C ALA A 167 -7.38 -31.28 10.94
N HIS A 168 -8.19 -31.35 12.00
CA HIS A 168 -8.67 -32.60 12.58
C HIS A 168 -10.11 -32.48 13.07
N ARG A 169 -10.78 -33.63 13.23
CA ARG A 169 -12.04 -33.77 13.94
C ARG A 169 -11.83 -34.77 15.08
N PHE A 170 -11.83 -34.27 16.31
CA PHE A 170 -11.56 -35.08 17.51
C PHE A 170 -10.26 -35.93 17.40
N GLY A 171 -9.17 -35.35 16.87
CA GLY A 171 -7.89 -36.04 16.70
C GLY A 171 -7.75 -36.87 15.42
N THR A 172 -8.83 -37.10 14.67
CA THR A 172 -8.75 -37.74 13.34
C THR A 172 -8.47 -36.69 12.27
N ALA A 173 -7.48 -36.93 11.41
CA ALA A 173 -7.12 -36.00 10.34
C ALA A 173 -8.33 -35.62 9.46
N ASN A 174 -8.39 -34.34 9.08
CA ASN A 174 -9.46 -33.77 8.28
C ASN A 174 -8.86 -32.95 7.13
N HIS A 175 -9.29 -33.25 5.90
CA HIS A 175 -8.71 -32.77 4.65
C HIS A 175 -9.49 -31.61 4.00
N LEU A 176 -10.53 -31.08 4.65
CA LEU A 176 -11.37 -30.02 4.09
C LEU A 176 -10.61 -28.72 3.75
N SER A 177 -9.49 -28.45 4.42
CA SER A 177 -8.69 -27.24 4.24
C SER A 177 -7.44 -27.43 3.38
N ASP A 178 -7.22 -28.61 2.79
CA ASP A 178 -5.99 -28.92 2.06
C ASP A 178 -5.77 -28.01 0.84
N ALA A 179 -6.85 -27.54 0.20
CA ALA A 179 -6.81 -26.65 -0.96
C ALA A 179 -6.73 -25.15 -0.60
N LEU A 180 -6.59 -24.80 0.67
CA LEU A 180 -6.50 -23.39 1.12
C LEU A 180 -5.06 -22.87 1.19
N ILE A 181 -4.07 -23.73 0.92
CA ILE A 181 -2.65 -23.39 0.78
C ILE A 181 -2.34 -23.12 -0.70
#